data_AF-A0A561VKW9-F1
#
_entry.id   AF-A0A561VKW9-F1
#
_cell.length_a   1.000
_cell.length_b   1.000
_cell.length_c   1.000
_cell.angle_alpha   90.00
_cell.angle_beta   90.00
_cell.angle_gamma   90.00
#
_symmetry.space_group_name_H-M   'P 1'
#
loop_
_entity.id
_entity.type
_entity.pdbx_description
1 polymer ?
#
loop_
_entity_poly.entity_id
_entity_poly.type
_entity_poly.pdbx_seq_one_letter_code
_entity_poly.pdbx_strand_id
1 'polypeptide(L)'
;MQFFEKVRVLDQARSDEYVGQVGIVIGIGEDEGHGASYSVSFPESDDVAMFWEYELSSTGVIADRSEVYGDDEVETIRVVVDPDGYGDIAPRPAGD
;
A
#
# COMPACT_ATOMS: atom_id res chain seq x y z
N MET A 1 4.87 2.26 10.79
CA MET A 1 4.81 3.13 9.59
C MET A 1 3.36 3.30 9.18
N GLN A 2 3.03 4.27 8.32
CA GLN A 2 1.65 4.52 7.89
C GLN A 2 1.44 4.41 6.38
N PHE A 3 0.18 4.32 5.96
CA PHE A 3 -0.19 4.31 4.53
C PHE A 3 0.37 5.53 3.80
N PHE A 4 0.83 5.31 2.57
CA PHE A 4 1.47 6.27 1.68
C PHE A 4 2.80 6.84 2.17
N GLU A 5 3.36 6.33 3.27
CA GLU A 5 4.66 6.77 3.72
C GLU A 5 5.76 6.23 2.80
N LYS A 6 6.70 7.11 2.40
CA LYS A 6 7.92 6.73 1.70
C LYS A 6 8.87 6.07 2.69
N VAL A 7 9.37 4.90 2.34
CA VAL A 7 10.24 4.08 3.19
C VAL A 7 11.45 3.61 2.40
N ARG A 8 12.58 3.46 3.08
CA ARG A 8 13.80 2.92 2.49
C ARG A 8 14.00 1.48 2.94
N VAL A 9 14.30 0.58 1.99
CA VAL A 9 14.64 -0.81 2.30
C VAL A 9 16.07 -0.88 2.84
N LEU A 10 16.25 -1.53 3.98
CA LEU A 10 17.52 -1.69 4.67
C LEU A 10 18.27 -2.93 4.20
N ASP A 11 19.60 -2.97 4.40
CA ASP A 11 20.47 -4.09 4.00
C ASP A 11 20.15 -5.44 4.66
N GLN A 12 19.32 -5.45 5.70
CA GLN A 12 18.85 -6.66 6.36
C GLN A 12 17.55 -7.23 5.76
N ALA A 13 17.08 -6.64 4.66
CA ALA A 13 15.92 -7.17 3.95
C ALA A 13 16.22 -8.54 3.34
N ARG A 14 15.23 -9.43 3.36
CA ARG A 14 15.29 -10.78 2.81
C ARG A 14 15.57 -10.84 1.30
N SER A 15 15.31 -9.74 0.59
CA SER A 15 15.48 -9.63 -0.86
C SER A 15 16.44 -8.49 -1.18
N ASP A 16 17.65 -8.85 -1.61
CA ASP A 16 18.70 -7.91 -2.01
C ASP A 16 18.28 -6.99 -3.17
N GLU A 17 17.32 -7.41 -3.98
CA GLU A 17 16.82 -6.66 -5.14
C GLU A 17 16.38 -5.24 -4.78
N TYR A 18 15.72 -5.07 -3.63
CA TYR A 18 15.15 -3.79 -3.22
C TYR A 18 16.03 -3.01 -2.25
N VAL A 19 17.15 -3.58 -1.79
CA VAL A 19 18.01 -2.96 -0.77
C VAL A 19 18.47 -1.58 -1.23
N GLY A 20 18.30 -0.59 -0.35
CA GLY A 20 18.68 0.80 -0.61
C GLY A 20 17.68 1.59 -1.44
N GLN A 21 16.70 0.95 -2.08
CA GLN A 21 15.63 1.61 -2.83
C GLN A 21 14.61 2.28 -1.89
N VAL A 22 13.88 3.26 -2.43
CA VAL A 22 12.79 3.94 -1.75
C VAL A 22 11.48 3.53 -2.40
N GLY A 23 10.56 3.00 -1.60
CA GLY A 23 9.21 2.64 -2.02
C GLY A 23 8.14 3.32 -1.17
N ILE A 24 6.87 3.05 -1.47
CA ILE A 24 5.71 3.65 -0.81
C ILE A 24 4.89 2.54 -0.13
N VAL A 25 4.56 2.72 1.15
CA VAL A 25 3.68 1.78 1.88
C VAL A 25 2.25 1.84 1.33
N ILE A 26 1.77 0.73 0.78
CA ILE A 26 0.42 0.58 0.21
C ILE A 26 -0.45 -0.46 0.92
N GLY A 27 0.10 -1.14 1.92
CA GLY A 27 -0.61 -2.11 2.73
C GLY A 27 0.07 -2.31 4.08
N ILE A 28 -0.74 -2.55 5.11
CA ILE A 28 -0.28 -2.86 6.47
C ILE A 28 -0.99 -4.13 6.90
N GLY A 29 -0.23 -5.11 7.36
CA GLY A 29 -0.73 -6.39 7.83
C GLY A 29 0.08 -6.91 9.02
N GLU A 30 -0.19 -8.16 9.36
CA GLU A 30 0.60 -8.94 10.31
C GLU A 30 1.09 -10.19 9.60
N ASP A 31 2.36 -10.55 9.80
CA ASP A 31 2.96 -11.77 9.25
C ASP A 31 3.37 -12.71 10.40
N GLU A 32 3.01 -13.99 10.26
CA GLU A 32 3.01 -14.97 11.36
C GLU A 32 4.38 -15.08 12.04
N GLY A 33 4.48 -14.50 13.24
CA GLY A 33 5.65 -14.63 14.12
C GLY A 33 6.65 -13.47 14.08
N HIS A 34 6.49 -12.51 13.18
CA HIS A 34 7.44 -11.40 13.01
C HIS A 34 6.83 -10.00 13.24
N GLY A 35 5.53 -9.93 13.55
CA GLY A 35 4.84 -8.69 13.89
C GLY A 35 4.29 -7.98 12.65
N ALA A 36 4.34 -6.65 12.65
CA ALA A 36 3.80 -5.84 11.55
C ALA A 36 4.55 -6.09 10.24
N SER A 37 3.78 -6.30 9.17
CA SER A 37 4.25 -6.41 7.80
C SER A 37 3.69 -5.27 6.95
N TYR A 38 4.47 -4.86 5.96
CA TYR A 38 4.18 -3.71 5.10
C TYR A 38 4.35 -4.12 3.65
N SER A 39 3.30 -3.91 2.85
CA SER A 39 3.39 -4.02 1.39
C SER A 39 3.89 -2.68 0.85
N VAL A 40 4.99 -2.71 0.13
CA VAL A 40 5.68 -1.53 -0.40
C VAL A 40 5.69 -1.60 -1.93
N SER A 41 5.19 -0.54 -2.56
CA SER A 41 5.23 -0.34 -4.01
C SER A 41 6.51 0.41 -4.43
N PHE A 42 7.11 -0.01 -5.55
CA PHE A 42 8.27 0.62 -6.17
C PHE A 42 7.87 1.17 -7.56
N PRO A 43 7.49 2.46 -7.65
CA PRO A 43 6.92 3.03 -8.89
C PRO A 43 7.86 2.97 -10.09
N GLU A 44 9.18 2.96 -9.88
CA GLU A 44 10.17 2.88 -10.97
C GLU A 44 10.20 1.49 -11.63
N SER A 45 9.77 0.45 -10.92
CA SER A 45 9.80 -0.95 -11.39
C SER A 45 8.40 -1.55 -11.60
N ASP A 46 7.33 -0.83 -11.22
CA ASP A 46 5.94 -1.33 -11.20
C ASP A 46 5.76 -2.58 -10.30
N ASP A 47 6.62 -2.73 -9.29
CA ASP A 47 6.66 -3.89 -8.41
C ASP A 47 6.06 -3.59 -7.03
N VAL A 48 5.59 -4.66 -6.36
CA VAL A 48 5.15 -4.63 -4.96
C VAL A 48 5.79 -5.79 -4.21
N ALA A 49 6.45 -5.48 -3.08
CA ALA A 49 7.05 -6.48 -2.21
C ALA A 49 6.66 -6.27 -0.75
N MET A 50 6.70 -7.34 0.05
CA MET A 50 6.35 -7.32 1.46
C MET A 50 7.60 -7.34 2.33
N PHE A 51 7.61 -6.46 3.34
CA PHE A 51 8.70 -6.30 4.28
C PHE A 51 8.19 -6.27 5.71
N TRP A 52 8.98 -6.77 6.65
CA TRP A 52 8.75 -6.56 8.08
C TRP A 52 9.17 -5.15 8.48
N GLU A 53 8.65 -4.67 9.61
CA GLU A 53 8.95 -3.31 10.10
C GLU A 53 10.45 -3.01 10.19
N TYR A 54 11.23 -3.96 10.68
CA TYR A 54 12.67 -3.79 10.87
C TYR A 54 13.45 -3.79 9.54
N GLU A 55 12.89 -4.32 8.45
CA GLU A 55 13.54 -4.30 7.12
C GLU A 55 13.43 -2.92 6.46
N LEU A 56 12.71 -1.97 7.08
CA LEU A 56 12.39 -0.67 6.53
C LEU A 56 12.86 0.48 7.43
N SER A 57 13.16 1.61 6.81
CA SER A 57 13.39 2.88 7.49
C SER A 57 12.38 3.92 7.03
N SER A 58 11.68 4.53 8.00
CA SER A 58 10.78 5.66 7.78
C SER A 58 11.56 6.86 7.25
N THR A 59 11.05 7.50 6.20
CA THR A 59 11.57 8.80 5.75
C THR A 59 10.80 9.98 6.34
N GLY A 60 9.62 9.73 6.92
CA GLY A 60 8.68 10.76 7.39
C GLY A 60 7.95 11.52 6.27
N VAL A 61 8.20 11.18 4.99
CA VAL A 61 7.54 11.80 3.84
C VAL A 61 6.32 10.98 3.45
N ILE A 62 5.18 11.64 3.25
CA ILE A 62 3.95 11.03 2.75
C ILE A 62 3.83 11.34 1.27
N ALA A 63 3.77 10.29 0.46
CA ALA A 63 3.52 10.35 -0.97
C ALA A 63 2.08 10.81 -1.25
N ASP A 64 1.87 11.45 -2.39
CA ASP A 64 0.52 11.65 -2.89
C ASP A 64 -0.09 10.31 -3.31
N ARG A 65 -1.39 10.14 -3.12
CA ARG A 65 -2.10 8.93 -3.52
C ARG A 65 -1.98 8.70 -5.04
N SER A 66 -1.92 9.75 -5.84
CA SER A 66 -1.78 9.66 -7.30
C SER A 66 -0.41 9.12 -7.73
N GLU A 67 0.62 9.19 -6.89
CA GLU A 67 1.91 8.53 -7.14
C GLU A 67 1.79 6.99 -7.17
N VAL A 68 0.73 6.43 -6.59
CA VAL A 68 0.49 4.98 -6.50
C VAL A 68 -0.63 4.53 -7.45
N TYR A 69 -1.74 5.26 -7.49
CA TYR A 69 -2.94 4.82 -8.23
C TYR A 69 -3.23 5.64 -9.50
N GLY A 70 -2.40 6.63 -9.82
CA GLY A 70 -2.64 7.58 -10.92
C GLY A 70 -3.74 8.60 -10.59
N ASP A 71 -3.84 9.62 -11.45
CA ASP A 71 -4.92 10.63 -11.44
C ASP A 71 -6.12 10.23 -12.33
N ASP A 72 -6.02 9.10 -13.04
CA ASP A 72 -7.13 8.56 -13.84
C ASP A 72 -8.33 8.32 -12.94
N GLU A 73 -9.50 8.79 -13.39
CA GLU A 73 -10.72 8.89 -12.60
C GLU A 73 -10.97 7.61 -11.80
N VAL A 74 -10.63 7.63 -10.50
CA VAL A 74 -10.90 6.50 -9.61
C VAL A 74 -12.39 6.23 -9.67
N GLU A 75 -12.77 5.13 -10.33
CA GLU A 75 -14.15 4.70 -10.40
C GLU A 75 -14.64 4.61 -8.96
N THR A 76 -15.51 5.55 -8.60
CA THR A 76 -15.94 5.68 -7.21
C THR A 76 -16.87 4.51 -6.93
N ILE A 77 -16.33 3.47 -6.30
CA ILE A 77 -17.09 2.32 -5.85
C ILE A 77 -17.93 2.77 -4.65
N ARG A 78 -19.26 2.56 -4.72
CA ARG A 78 -20.13 2.70 -3.55
C ARG A 78 -20.24 1.36 -2.85
N VAL A 79 -19.87 1.34 -1.58
CA VAL A 79 -20.16 0.22 -0.68
C VAL A 79 -21.56 0.45 -0.13
N VAL A 80 -22.50 -0.42 -0.47
CA VAL A 80 -23.82 -0.45 0.17
C VAL A 80 -23.73 -1.45 1.31
N VAL A 81 -23.93 -0.99 2.53
CA VAL A 81 -23.95 -1.84 3.72
C VAL A 81 -25.40 -2.16 4.04
N ASP A 82 -25.74 -3.43 3.99
CA ASP A 82 -27.04 -3.96 4.36
C ASP A 82 -27.26 -3.87 5.88
N PRO A 83 -28.53 -3.89 6.34
CA PRO A 83 -28.87 -3.78 7.76
C PRO A 83 -28.30 -4.89 8.64
N ASP A 84 -27.86 -6.01 8.04
CA ASP A 84 -27.23 -7.15 8.71
C ASP A 84 -25.71 -7.02 8.84
N GLY A 85 -25.13 -5.92 8.32
CA GLY A 85 -23.71 -5.62 8.40
C GLY A 85 -22.86 -6.20 7.27
N TYR A 86 -23.46 -6.89 6.30
CA TYR A 86 -22.79 -7.29 5.06
C TYR A 86 -22.93 -6.18 4.01
N GLY A 87 -22.16 -6.23 2.93
CA GLY A 87 -22.27 -5.23 1.89
C GLY A 87 -21.82 -5.72 0.53
N ASP A 88 -22.45 -5.16 -0.50
CA ASP A 88 -22.16 -5.46 -1.90
C ASP A 88 -21.38 -4.32 -2.55
N ILE A 89 -20.51 -4.69 -3.49
CA ILE A 89 -19.75 -3.78 -4.34
C ILE A 89 -20.58 -3.52 -5.59
N ALA A 90 -21.14 -2.31 -5.72
CA ALA A 90 -21.89 -1.90 -6.91
C ALA A 90 -21.09 -0.87 -7.74
N PRO A 91 -20.98 -1.06 -9.07
CA PRO A 91 -20.45 -0.01 -9.93
C PRO A 91 -21.36 1.22 -9.86
N ARG A 92 -20.78 2.41 -10.06
CA ARG A 92 -21.51 3.67 -10.04
C ARG A 92 -22.66 3.60 -11.07
N PRO A 93 -23.92 3.92 -10.70
CA PRO A 93 -24.99 3.99 -11.68
C PRO A 93 -24.66 5.07 -12.71
N ALA A 94 -24.87 4.76 -13.99
CA ALA A 94 -24.61 5.66 -15.10
C ALA A 94 -25.64 6.81 -15.10
N GLY A 95 -25.27 7.94 -14.48
CA GLY A 95 -25.92 9.26 -14.65
C GLY A 95 -27.31 9.42 -14.04
N ASP A 96 -27.55 10.62 -13.48
CA ASP A 96 -28.85 11.29 -13.44
C ASP A 96 -28.72 12.55 -14.33
#